data_AF-A0A0D8HDS1-F1
#
_entry.id   AF-A0A0D8HDS1-F1
#
_cell.length_a   1.000
_cell.length_b   1.000
_cell.length_c   1.000
_cell.angle_alpha   90.00
_cell.angle_beta   90.00
_cell.angle_gamma   90.00
#
_symmetry.space_group_name_H-M   'P 1'
#
loop_
_entity.id
_entity.type
_entity.pdbx_description
1 polymer ?
#
loop_
_entity_poly.entity_id
_entity_poly.type
_entity_poly.pdbx_seq_one_letter_code
_entity_poly.pdbx_strand_id
1 'polypeptide(L)'
;MVTQVTGYVLKDLGLAHWFTLSKDEQAHVTFKWLNILIGNCKKFIDGTYHGREEHKQLYLEEFAYRFNRRHFEMSLVERLLNTCVFASPHPLLRESDSKMALAY
;
A
#
# COMPACT_ATOMS: atom_id res chain seq x y z
N MET A 1 -1.65 4.35 14.34
CA MET A 1 -0.82 5.11 15.31
C MET A 1 -0.30 6.43 14.71
N VAL A 2 -1.05 7.07 13.80
CA VAL A 2 -0.63 8.30 13.07
C VAL A 2 -1.48 9.53 13.47
N THR A 3 -2.49 9.38 14.34
CA THR A 3 -3.49 10.44 14.58
C THR A 3 -3.37 11.18 15.91
N GLN A 4 -2.62 10.66 16.89
CA GLN A 4 -2.49 11.38 18.18
C GLN A 4 -1.45 12.49 18.11
N VAL A 5 -0.26 12.24 17.56
CA VAL A 5 0.84 13.22 17.58
C VAL A 5 0.54 14.45 16.70
N THR A 6 -0.07 14.26 15.53
CA THR A 6 -0.38 15.34 14.57
C THR A 6 -1.49 16.27 15.06
N GLY A 7 -2.46 15.74 15.82
CA GLY A 7 -3.57 16.53 16.36
C GLY A 7 -3.14 17.53 17.43
N TYR A 8 -2.13 17.20 18.23
CA TYR A 8 -1.59 18.13 19.24
C TYR A 8 -0.83 19.30 18.57
N VAL A 9 0.05 19.00 17.61
CA VAL A 9 0.86 20.02 16.92
C VAL A 9 0.00 21.03 16.15
N LEU A 10 -1.08 20.59 15.52
CA LEU A 10 -2.01 21.48 14.80
C LEU A 10 -2.83 22.38 15.74
N LYS A 11 -3.09 21.89 16.95
CA LYS A 11 -3.77 22.66 18.00
C LYS A 11 -2.86 23.78 18.52
N ASP A 12 -1.56 23.52 18.65
CA ASP A 12 -0.55 24.50 19.06
C ASP A 12 -0.34 25.59 18.00
N LEU A 13 -0.58 25.28 16.72
CA LEU A 13 -0.50 26.22 15.61
C LEU A 13 -1.79 27.04 15.39
N GLY A 14 -2.83 26.84 16.19
CA GLY A 14 -4.10 27.56 16.07
C GLY A 14 -4.87 27.27 14.77
N LEU A 15 -4.52 26.20 14.05
CA LEU A 15 -5.15 25.83 12.80
C LEU A 15 -6.40 24.99 13.06
N ALA A 16 -7.53 25.44 12.54
CA ALA A 16 -8.77 24.68 12.59
C ALA A 16 -8.60 23.38 11.77
N HIS A 17 -8.64 22.23 12.45
CA HIS A 17 -8.61 20.93 11.80
C HIS A 17 -9.69 20.03 12.39
N TRP A 18 -10.26 19.17 11.55
CA TRP A 18 -11.20 18.13 11.97
C TRP A 18 -10.49 16.79 11.91
N PHE A 19 -10.65 15.97 12.95
CA PHE A 19 -10.17 14.60 12.98
C PHE A 19 -11.30 13.68 13.38
N THR A 20 -11.41 12.53 12.72
CA THR A 20 -12.37 11.50 13.06
C THR A 20 -11.62 10.27 13.52
N LEU A 21 -11.95 9.76 14.70
CA LEU A 21 -11.39 8.53 15.22
C LEU A 21 -12.24 7.35 14.81
N SER A 22 -11.64 6.16 14.68
CA SER A 22 -12.39 4.95 14.31
C SER A 22 -13.53 4.58 15.29
N LYS A 23 -13.51 5.10 16.52
CA LYS A 23 -14.54 4.84 17.54
C LYS A 23 -15.72 5.80 17.46
N ASP A 24 -15.60 6.85 16.66
CA ASP A 24 -16.65 7.84 16.46
C ASP A 24 -17.82 7.21 15.69
N GLU A 25 -19.04 7.63 16.00
CA GLU A 25 -20.24 7.20 15.28
C GLU A 25 -20.14 7.55 13.80
N GLN A 26 -19.55 8.69 13.45
CA GLN A 26 -19.38 9.14 12.05
C GLN A 26 -18.21 8.46 11.31
N ALA A 27 -17.45 7.60 11.99
CA ALA A 27 -16.27 6.97 11.41
C ALA A 27 -16.62 6.09 10.21
N HIS A 28 -17.74 5.36 10.27
CA HIS A 28 -18.17 4.46 9.20
C HIS A 28 -18.53 5.21 7.90
N VAL A 29 -19.06 6.44 8.03
CA VAL A 29 -19.34 7.32 6.90
C VAL A 29 -18.04 7.90 6.36
N THR A 30 -17.22 8.48 7.24
CA THR A 30 -15.98 9.17 6.90
C THR A 30 -14.98 8.23 6.23
N PHE A 31 -14.82 7.02 6.75
CA PHE A 31 -13.85 6.02 6.25
C PHE A 31 -14.45 5.01 5.28
N LYS A 32 -15.66 5.23 4.76
CA LYS A 32 -16.34 4.27 3.87
C LYS A 32 -15.45 3.79 2.72
N TRP A 33 -14.88 4.73 1.96
CA TRP A 33 -14.02 4.41 0.81
C TRP A 33 -12.68 3.82 1.22
N LEU A 34 -12.12 4.28 2.35
CA LEU A 34 -10.88 3.72 2.89
C LEU A 34 -11.07 2.25 3.29
N ASN A 35 -12.18 1.92 3.95
CA ASN A 35 -12.50 0.55 4.32
C ASN A 35 -12.71 -0.34 3.10
N ILE A 36 -13.36 0.17 2.05
CA ILE A 36 -13.49 -0.52 0.76
C ILE A 36 -12.12 -0.76 0.12
N LEU A 37 -11.26 0.26 0.11
CA LEU A 37 -9.89 0.15 -0.43
C LEU A 37 -9.09 -0.93 0.31
N ILE A 38 -9.10 -0.91 1.65
CA ILE A 38 -8.41 -1.90 2.48
C ILE A 38 -9.00 -3.30 2.25
N GLY A 39 -10.32 -3.42 2.16
CA GLY A 39 -10.99 -4.69 1.85
C GLY A 39 -10.58 -5.26 0.49
N ASN A 40 -10.48 -4.42 -0.53
CA ASN A 40 -10.01 -4.82 -1.86
C ASN A 40 -8.54 -5.23 -1.85
N CYS A 41 -7.70 -4.50 -1.13
CA CYS A 41 -6.28 -4.82 -0.96
C CYS A 41 -6.09 -6.20 -0.32
N LYS A 42 -6.80 -6.48 0.78
CA LYS A 42 -6.76 -7.78 1.45
C LYS A 42 -7.18 -8.91 0.51
N LYS A 43 -8.34 -8.79 -0.14
CA LYS A 43 -8.83 -9.80 -1.09
C LYS A 43 -7.86 -10.01 -2.25
N PHE A 44 -7.23 -8.95 -2.74
CA PHE A 44 -6.23 -9.04 -3.80
C PHE A 44 -5.00 -9.84 -3.37
N ILE A 45 -4.44 -9.52 -2.20
CA ILE A 45 -3.25 -10.19 -1.67
C ILE A 45 -3.59 -11.65 -1.34
N ASP A 46 -4.66 -11.89 -0.59
CA ASP A 46 -5.06 -13.24 -0.17
C ASP A 46 -5.41 -14.14 -1.36
N GLY A 47 -5.97 -13.56 -2.43
CA GLY A 47 -6.33 -14.29 -3.64
C GLY A 47 -5.16 -14.56 -4.58
N THR A 48 -4.29 -13.56 -4.80
CA THR A 48 -3.19 -13.66 -5.77
C THR A 48 -1.96 -14.37 -5.18
N TYR A 49 -1.69 -14.11 -3.90
CA TYR A 49 -0.49 -14.56 -3.20
C TYR A 49 -0.80 -15.59 -2.11
N HIS A 50 -1.87 -16.37 -2.30
CA HIS A 50 -2.32 -17.35 -1.33
C HIS A 50 -1.19 -18.28 -0.89
N GLY A 51 -0.93 -18.34 0.42
CA GLY A 51 0.13 -19.17 1.01
C GLY A 51 1.56 -18.62 0.89
N ARG A 52 1.76 -17.40 0.40
CA ARG A 52 3.09 -16.75 0.35
C ARG A 52 3.19 -15.58 1.32
N GLU A 53 4.17 -15.62 2.22
CA GLU A 53 4.36 -14.57 3.24
C GLU A 53 5.64 -13.73 3.06
N GLU A 54 6.51 -14.12 2.14
CA GLU A 54 7.88 -13.62 1.99
C GLU A 54 7.97 -12.16 1.46
N HIS A 55 6.99 -11.70 0.69
CA HIS A 55 7.10 -10.47 -0.09
C HIS A 55 5.93 -9.49 0.13
N LYS A 56 5.42 -9.38 1.37
CA LYS A 56 4.25 -8.53 1.73
C LYS A 56 4.35 -7.09 1.23
N GLN A 57 5.54 -6.49 1.29
CA GLN A 57 5.76 -5.12 0.82
C GLN A 57 5.65 -5.01 -0.71
N LEU A 58 6.25 -5.95 -1.46
CA LEU A 58 6.14 -5.99 -2.93
C LEU A 58 4.69 -6.23 -3.37
N TYR A 59 3.91 -7.03 -2.63
CA TYR A 59 2.49 -7.26 -2.92
C TYR A 59 1.66 -5.98 -2.77
N LEU A 60 1.96 -5.17 -1.75
CA LEU A 60 1.33 -3.86 -1.55
C LEU A 60 1.69 -2.88 -2.66
N GLU A 61 2.94 -2.88 -3.10
CA GLU A 61 3.42 -2.03 -4.20
C GLU A 61 2.76 -2.40 -5.53
N GLU A 62 2.60 -3.70 -5.83
CA GLU A 62 1.86 -4.15 -7.01
C GLU A 62 0.38 -3.74 -6.93
N PHE A 63 -0.27 -3.93 -5.77
CA PHE A 63 -1.64 -3.50 -5.57
C PHE A 63 -1.79 -1.99 -5.83
N ALA A 64 -0.91 -1.17 -5.27
CA ALA A 64 -0.91 0.27 -5.48
C ALA A 64 -0.70 0.64 -6.96
N TYR A 65 0.24 -0.03 -7.63
CA TYR A 65 0.49 0.17 -9.06
C TYR A 65 -0.78 -0.08 -9.89
N ARG A 66 -1.45 -1.22 -9.67
CA ARG A 66 -2.66 -1.63 -10.38
C ARG A 66 -3.85 -0.75 -10.04
N PHE A 67 -4.06 -0.45 -8.76
CA PHE A 67 -5.19 0.35 -8.30
C PHE A 67 -5.16 1.77 -8.89
N ASN A 68 -4.00 2.43 -8.87
CA ASN A 68 -3.83 3.77 -9.41
C ASN A 68 -3.99 3.83 -10.94
N ARG A 69 -3.76 2.71 -11.63
CA ARG A 69 -3.79 2.60 -13.09
C ARG A 69 -4.91 1.72 -13.62
N ARG A 70 -5.94 1.46 -12.81
CA ARG A 70 -7.03 0.51 -13.12
C ARG A 70 -7.84 0.84 -14.37
N HIS A 71 -7.72 2.06 -14.91
CA HIS A 71 -8.39 2.50 -16.15
C HIS A 71 -7.51 2.33 -17.39
N PHE A 72 -6.28 1.81 -17.26
CA PHE A 72 -5.37 1.56 -18.39
C PHE A 72 -5.61 0.19 -19.05
N GLU A 73 -6.57 -0.59 -18.54
CA GLU A 73 -7.05 -1.86 -19.10
C GLU A 73 -5.90 -2.78 -19.54
N MET A 74 -5.91 -3.22 -20.80
CA MET A 74 -4.93 -4.18 -21.33
C MET A 74 -3.50 -3.64 -21.44
N SER A 75 -3.33 -2.31 -21.49
CA SER A 75 -1.99 -1.70 -21.59
C SER A 75 -1.19 -1.72 -20.28
N LEU A 76 -1.82 -2.10 -19.16
CA LEU A 76 -1.19 -2.04 -17.84
C LEU A 76 0.07 -2.92 -17.75
N VAL A 77 0.00 -4.13 -18.32
CA VAL A 77 1.10 -5.10 -18.32
C VAL A 77 2.23 -4.63 -19.23
N GLU A 78 1.91 -4.18 -20.43
CA GLU A 78 2.90 -3.68 -21.41
C GLU A 78 3.68 -2.49 -20.83
N ARG A 79 2.98 -1.56 -20.17
CA ARG A 79 3.61 -0.41 -19.52
C ARG A 79 4.50 -0.82 -18.36
N LEU A 80 4.06 -1.79 -17.55
CA LEU A 80 4.88 -2.32 -16.47
C LEU A 80 6.16 -2.95 -17.04
N LEU A 81 6.03 -3.80 -18.07
CA LEU A 81 7.15 -4.44 -18.73
C LEU A 81 8.15 -3.41 -19.28
N ASN A 82 7.65 -2.38 -19.97
CA ASN A 82 8.46 -1.30 -20.49
C ASN A 82 9.21 -0.55 -19.37
N THR A 83 8.56 -0.29 -18.23
CA THR A 83 9.25 0.32 -17.08
C THR A 83 10.32 -0.58 -16.47
N CYS A 84 10.10 -1.90 -16.44
CA CYS A 84 11.08 -2.86 -15.90
C CYS A 84 12.38 -2.88 -16.71
N VAL A 85 12.32 -2.65 -18.03
CA VAL A 85 13.52 -2.60 -18.88
C VAL A 85 14.50 -1.50 -18.44
N PHE A 86 13.98 -0.39 -17.92
CA PHE A 86 14.79 0.76 -17.51
C PHE A 86 14.94 0.88 -15.98
N ALA A 87 14.28 0.02 -15.21
CA ALA A 87 14.31 0.07 -13.76
C ALA A 87 15.53 -0.68 -13.21
N SER A 88 16.13 -0.13 -12.15
CA SER A 88 17.09 -0.90 -11.34
C SER A 88 16.36 -1.96 -10.52
N PRO A 89 17.04 -3.08 -10.16
CA PRO A 89 16.46 -4.12 -9.32
C PRO A 89 15.88 -3.55 -8.02
N HIS A 90 14.71 -4.06 -7.60
CA HIS A 90 14.05 -3.57 -6.41
C HIS A 90 14.90 -3.85 -5.15
N PRO A 91 15.11 -2.87 -4.25
CA PRO A 91 15.99 -3.04 -3.07
C PRO A 91 15.66 -4.27 -2.20
N LEU A 92 14.37 -4.61 -2.08
CA LEU A 92 13.91 -5.75 -1.28
C LEU A 92 14.30 -7.11 -1.87
N LEU A 93 14.44 -7.20 -3.20
CA LEU A 93 14.90 -8.42 -3.86
C LEU A 93 16.41 -8.60 -3.67
N ARG A 94 17.17 -7.50 -3.58
CA ARG A 94 18.62 -7.54 -3.30
C ARG A 94 18.92 -8.12 -1.92
N GLU A 95 18.10 -7.81 -0.92
CA GLU A 95 18.27 -8.31 0.44
C GLU A 95 17.89 -9.80 0.57
N SER A 96 16.86 -10.29 -0.14
CA SER A 96 16.55 -11.72 -0.17
C SER A 96 17.65 -12.53 -0.84
N ASP A 97 18.20 -12.03 -1.94
CA ASP A 97 19.28 -12.70 -2.69
C ASP A 97 20.57 -12.76 -1.86
N SER A 98 20.86 -11.71 -1.06
CA SER A 98 22.02 -11.69 -0.17
C SER A 98 21.93 -12.73 0.96
N LYS A 99 20.73 -13.04 1.45
CA LYS A 99 20.51 -14.10 2.46
C LYS A 99 20.64 -15.51 1.87
N MET A 100 20.23 -15.69 0.61
CA MET A 100 20.44 -16.94 -0.13
C MET A 100 21.91 -17.16 -0.51
N ALA A 101 22.64 -16.10 -0.86
CA ALA A 101 24.07 -16.17 -1.19
C ALA A 101 24.98 -16.47 0.02
N LEU A 102 24.51 -16.20 1.26
CA LEU A 102 25.21 -16.54 2.50
C LEU A 102 24.81 -17.92 3.07
N ALA A 103 23.86 -18.61 2.45
CA ALA A 103 23.37 -19.93 2.86
C ALA A 103 24.04 -21.10 2.10
N TYR A 104 24.98 -20.80 1.21
CA TYR A 104 25.88 -21.73 0.51
C TYR A 104 27.33 -21.51 0.96
#